data_AF-A0A6G3LRX6-F1
#
_entry.id   AF-A0A6G3LRX6-F1
#
_cell.length_a   1.000
_cell.length_b   1.000
_cell.length_c   1.000
_cell.angle_alpha   90.00
_cell.angle_beta   90.00
_cell.angle_gamma   90.00
#
_symmetry.space_group_name_H-M   'P 1'
#
loop_
_entity.id
_entity.type
_entity.pdbx_description
1 polymer ?
#
loop_
_entity_poly.entity_id
_entity_poly.type
_entity_poly.pdbx_seq_one_letter_code
_entity_poly.pdbx_strand_id
1 'polypeptide(L)'
;HLDPSIFIHRGPYEVTKAMGERLLVSSGKRLRGKWSIVRPSFLFGPWAYQPQWTLVLRAARLGLALSAGSRNLVFTGDVARVLADAGAGLHDGRWVYVNAPYDADLSDVGLEICRQERRRCRKINIGWAVSLLGALPSSSLFIARRMLRTNYRFASKYLGDFRFTGLEEAVSSFLRWAAEGPSP
;
A
#
# COMPACT_ATOMS: atom_id res chain seq x y z
N HIS A 1 7.01 -16.54 -3.72
CA HIS A 1 6.21 -15.69 -4.63
C HIS A 1 6.23 -16.08 -6.08
N LEU A 2 7.35 -16.60 -6.56
CA LEU A 2 7.43 -17.10 -7.92
C LEU A 2 6.95 -18.55 -8.05
N ASP A 3 6.74 -19.23 -6.93
CA ASP A 3 6.13 -20.54 -6.86
C ASP A 3 4.62 -20.44 -7.16
N PRO A 4 4.17 -20.95 -8.31
CA PRO A 4 2.76 -20.91 -8.70
C PRO A 4 1.88 -21.87 -7.88
N SER A 5 2.47 -22.84 -7.16
CA SER A 5 1.72 -23.75 -6.28
C SER A 5 1.28 -23.08 -4.97
N ILE A 6 1.99 -22.02 -4.55
CA ILE A 6 1.71 -21.26 -3.33
C ILE A 6 1.04 -19.91 -3.66
N PHE A 7 1.39 -19.28 -4.79
CA PHE A 7 0.90 -17.96 -5.19
C PHE A 7 0.15 -18.03 -6.51
N ILE A 8 -1.18 -18.06 -6.44
CA ILE A 8 -2.07 -18.07 -7.62
C ILE A 8 -2.22 -16.64 -8.16
N HIS A 9 -1.44 -16.31 -9.18
CA HIS A 9 -1.58 -15.09 -9.98
C HIS A 9 -2.79 -15.24 -10.91
N ARG A 10 -3.91 -14.54 -10.63
CA ARG A 10 -5.18 -14.73 -11.38
C ARG A 10 -5.46 -13.62 -12.38
N GLY A 11 -4.74 -12.50 -12.34
CA GLY A 11 -4.96 -11.36 -13.22
C GLY A 11 -3.71 -10.96 -14.00
N PRO A 12 -3.86 -10.32 -15.19
CA PRO A 12 -2.74 -9.84 -16.00
C PRO A 12 -1.73 -9.01 -15.20
N TYR A 13 -2.21 -8.13 -14.32
CA TYR A 13 -1.37 -7.31 -13.43
C TYR A 13 -0.37 -8.14 -12.60
N GLU A 14 -0.85 -9.21 -11.96
CA GLU A 14 -0.01 -10.03 -11.07
C GLU A 14 0.96 -10.90 -11.86
N VAL A 15 0.48 -11.44 -12.99
CA VAL A 15 1.31 -12.22 -13.91
C VAL A 15 2.45 -11.36 -14.43
N THR A 16 2.19 -10.15 -14.90
CA THR A 16 3.22 -9.24 -15.40
C THR A 16 4.23 -8.86 -14.31
N LYS A 17 3.76 -8.56 -13.08
CA LYS A 17 4.66 -8.29 -11.95
C LYS A 17 5.54 -9.50 -11.60
N ALA A 18 4.96 -10.69 -11.51
CA ALA A 18 5.71 -11.92 -11.21
C ALA A 18 6.70 -12.29 -12.33
N MET A 19 6.36 -12.04 -13.60
CA MET A 19 7.27 -12.22 -14.72
C MET A 19 8.44 -11.23 -14.68
N GLY A 20 8.18 -9.96 -14.38
CA GLY A 20 9.25 -8.95 -14.22
C GLY A 20 10.24 -9.32 -13.13
N GLU A 21 9.74 -9.85 -12.01
CA GLU A 21 10.59 -10.34 -10.91
C GLU A 21 11.40 -11.57 -11.31
N ARG A 22 10.79 -12.54 -12.00
CA ARG A 22 11.52 -13.70 -12.56
C ARG A 22 12.66 -13.25 -13.46
N LEU A 23 12.42 -12.26 -14.31
CA LEU A 23 13.42 -11.72 -15.23
C LEU A 23 14.59 -11.04 -14.50
N LEU A 24 14.30 -10.25 -13.46
CA LEU A 24 15.32 -9.60 -12.64
C LEU A 24 16.18 -10.64 -11.91
N VAL A 25 15.54 -11.62 -11.26
CA VAL A 25 16.24 -12.69 -10.52
C VAL A 25 17.08 -13.56 -11.46
N SER A 26 16.53 -13.96 -12.62
CA SER A 26 17.27 -14.76 -13.60
C SER A 26 18.45 -14.00 -14.22
N SER A 27 18.35 -12.68 -14.32
CA SER A 27 19.42 -11.79 -14.76
C SER A 27 20.45 -11.48 -13.66
N GLY A 28 20.32 -12.03 -12.45
CA GLY A 28 21.12 -11.65 -11.28
C GLY A 28 22.62 -11.74 -11.50
N LYS A 29 23.12 -12.78 -12.20
CA LYS A 29 24.55 -12.90 -12.56
C LYS A 29 25.02 -11.77 -13.48
N ARG A 30 24.23 -11.45 -14.51
CA ARG A 30 24.51 -10.34 -15.45
C ARG A 30 24.49 -8.99 -14.75
N LEU A 31 23.57 -8.81 -13.80
CA LEU A 31 23.45 -7.61 -12.97
C LEU A 31 24.49 -7.57 -11.84
N ARG A 32 25.36 -8.58 -11.70
CA ARG A 32 26.33 -8.71 -10.60
C ARG A 32 25.70 -8.57 -9.21
N GLY A 33 24.47 -9.04 -9.06
CA GLY A 33 23.70 -8.89 -7.82
C GLY A 33 23.12 -7.49 -7.57
N LYS A 34 23.38 -6.50 -8.43
CA LYS A 34 22.89 -5.12 -8.30
C LYS A 34 21.43 -4.99 -8.73
N TRP A 35 20.56 -5.60 -7.95
CA TRP A 35 19.12 -5.51 -8.13
C TRP A 35 18.44 -5.67 -6.79
N SER A 36 17.26 -5.09 -6.65
CA SER A 36 16.41 -5.30 -5.49
C SER A 36 14.95 -5.32 -5.95
N ILE A 37 14.12 -6.09 -5.26
CA ILE A 37 12.67 -6.09 -5.48
C ILE A 37 12.01 -5.58 -4.20
N VAL A 38 11.43 -4.39 -4.25
CA VAL A 38 10.68 -3.79 -3.13
C VAL A 38 9.20 -4.07 -3.33
N ARG A 39 8.61 -4.80 -2.38
CA ARG A 39 7.19 -5.15 -2.34
C ARG A 39 6.50 -4.49 -1.17
N PRO A 40 5.89 -3.31 -1.37
CA PRO A 40 5.10 -2.70 -0.34
C PRO A 40 3.75 -3.43 -0.20
N SER A 41 3.21 -3.34 1.01
CA SER A 41 1.80 -3.63 1.27
C SER A 41 0.94 -2.46 0.76
N PHE A 42 -0.31 -2.35 1.18
CA PHE A 42 -1.24 -1.43 0.57
C PHE A 42 -0.86 0.04 0.85
N LEU A 43 -0.57 0.80 -0.22
CA LEU A 43 0.01 2.13 -0.11
C LEU A 43 -1.03 3.18 0.32
N PHE A 44 -0.71 3.96 1.33
CA PHE A 44 -1.41 5.17 1.77
C PHE A 44 -0.48 6.39 1.76
N GLY A 45 -1.00 7.56 1.42
CA GLY A 45 -0.30 8.83 1.60
C GLY A 45 -0.11 9.60 0.30
N PRO A 46 0.76 10.62 0.30
CA PRO A 46 1.10 11.41 -0.87
C PRO A 46 1.45 10.53 -2.08
N TRP A 47 0.91 10.86 -3.26
CA TRP A 47 1.12 10.15 -4.53
C TRP A 47 0.69 8.67 -4.56
N ALA A 48 0.08 8.13 -3.50
CA ALA A 48 -0.57 6.82 -3.52
C ALA A 48 -1.86 6.89 -4.35
N TYR A 49 -2.19 5.79 -5.06
CA TYR A 49 -3.40 5.57 -5.88
C TYR A 49 -4.54 6.58 -5.64
N GLN A 50 -4.53 7.66 -6.44
CA GLN A 50 -5.32 8.88 -6.23
C GLN A 50 -6.82 8.66 -5.97
N PRO A 51 -7.55 7.80 -6.72
CA PRO A 51 -9.00 7.74 -6.58
C PRO A 51 -9.47 7.26 -5.19
N GLN A 52 -8.75 6.30 -4.62
CA GLN A 52 -9.13 5.69 -3.35
C GLN A 52 -8.90 6.63 -2.17
N TRP A 53 -7.74 7.27 -2.11
CA TRP A 53 -7.40 8.17 -1.02
C TRP A 53 -8.15 9.50 -1.12
N THR A 54 -8.49 9.92 -2.35
CA THR A 54 -9.44 11.02 -2.56
C THR A 54 -10.82 10.67 -1.97
N LEU A 55 -11.31 9.44 -2.18
CA LEU A 55 -12.58 8.99 -1.60
C LEU A 55 -12.50 8.97 -0.06
N VAL A 56 -11.43 8.42 0.52
CA VAL A 56 -11.23 8.38 1.98
C VAL A 56 -11.21 9.80 2.57
N LEU A 57 -10.46 10.71 1.95
CA LEU A 57 -10.38 12.11 2.40
C LEU A 57 -11.75 12.81 2.31
N ARG A 58 -12.46 12.66 1.19
CA ARG A 58 -13.81 13.22 1.01
C ARG A 58 -14.79 12.66 2.04
N ALA A 59 -14.77 11.33 2.26
CA ALA A 59 -15.62 10.68 3.24
C ALA A 59 -15.33 11.20 4.66
N ALA A 60 -14.06 11.32 5.05
CA ALA A 60 -13.65 11.83 6.35
C ALA A 60 -14.14 13.28 6.56
N ARG A 61 -14.01 14.14 5.55
CA ARG A 61 -14.52 15.53 5.57
C ARG A 61 -16.05 15.61 5.69
N LEU A 62 -16.76 14.59 5.21
CA LEU A 62 -18.21 14.40 5.38
C LEU A 62 -18.58 13.74 6.72
N GLY A 63 -17.63 13.45 7.61
CA GLY A 63 -17.91 12.81 8.89
C GLY A 63 -17.94 11.28 8.83
N LEU A 64 -17.33 10.65 7.82
CA LEU A 64 -17.42 9.21 7.58
C LEU A 64 -16.03 8.56 7.52
N ALA A 65 -15.82 7.48 8.27
CA ALA A 65 -14.61 6.65 8.20
C ALA A 65 -14.93 5.29 7.55
N LEU A 66 -14.41 5.06 6.35
CA LEU A 66 -14.75 3.88 5.54
C LEU A 66 -13.90 2.67 5.93
N SER A 67 -14.54 1.56 6.27
CA SER A 67 -13.91 0.31 6.67
C SER A 67 -14.11 -0.77 5.62
N ALA A 68 -13.04 -1.41 5.17
CA ALA A 68 -13.10 -2.50 4.19
C ALA A 68 -12.34 -3.77 4.59
N GLY A 69 -11.80 -3.84 5.82
CA GLY A 69 -11.32 -5.08 6.45
C GLY A 69 -9.88 -5.48 6.13
N SER A 70 -9.11 -4.62 5.44
CA SER A 70 -7.71 -4.90 5.11
C SER A 70 -6.77 -4.15 6.02
N ARG A 71 -5.97 -4.92 6.74
CA ARG A 71 -5.13 -4.45 7.83
C ARG A 71 -3.65 -4.55 7.45
N ASN A 72 -3.26 -3.93 6.35
CA ASN A 72 -1.92 -4.05 5.78
C ASN A 72 -1.49 -2.76 5.06
N LEU A 73 -1.79 -1.60 5.65
CA LEU A 73 -1.40 -0.32 5.10
C LEU A 73 0.08 -0.02 5.34
N VAL A 74 0.69 0.70 4.39
CA VAL A 74 2.03 1.27 4.54
C VAL A 74 2.07 2.68 3.97
N PHE A 75 2.74 3.59 4.67
CA PHE A 75 2.86 4.97 4.25
C PHE A 75 3.82 5.12 3.05
N THR A 76 3.46 5.90 2.05
CA THR A 76 4.27 6.10 0.84
C THR A 76 5.63 6.73 1.14
N GLY A 77 5.72 7.62 2.14
CA GLY A 77 7.00 8.19 2.55
C GLY A 77 7.97 7.13 3.08
N ASP A 78 7.48 6.11 3.78
CA ASP A 78 8.32 5.00 4.25
C ASP A 78 8.81 4.15 3.08
N VAL A 79 7.92 3.87 2.13
CA VAL A 79 8.28 3.12 0.91
C VAL A 79 9.30 3.90 0.07
N ALA A 80 9.16 5.23 -0.02
CA ALA A 80 10.13 6.09 -0.70
C ALA A 80 11.52 6.02 -0.06
N ARG A 81 11.62 6.03 1.28
CA ARG A 81 12.89 5.85 1.99
C ARG A 81 13.51 4.48 1.70
N VAL A 82 12.72 3.40 1.74
CA VAL A 82 13.22 2.05 1.40
C VAL A 82 13.65 1.97 -0.07
N LEU A 83 12.95 2.65 -0.98
CA LEU A 83 13.34 2.71 -2.39
C LEU A 83 14.65 3.51 -2.58
N ALA A 84 14.87 4.57 -1.81
CA ALA A 84 16.12 5.31 -1.82
C ALA A 84 17.29 4.44 -1.32
N ASP A 85 17.10 3.71 -0.21
CA ASP A 85 18.08 2.77 0.34
C ASP A 85 18.40 1.65 -0.66
N ALA A 86 17.36 1.11 -1.32
CA ALA A 86 17.49 0.13 -2.40
C ALA A 86 18.28 0.70 -3.58
N GLY A 87 18.03 1.95 -3.97
CA GLY A 87 18.77 2.64 -5.04
C GLY A 87 20.23 2.91 -4.69
N ALA A 88 20.55 3.06 -3.41
CA ALA A 88 21.92 3.17 -2.89
C ALA A 88 22.64 1.81 -2.77
N GLY A 89 21.98 0.70 -3.11
CA GLY A 89 22.56 -0.65 -3.08
C GLY A 89 22.50 -1.35 -1.71
N LEU A 90 21.85 -0.75 -0.69
CA LEU A 90 21.72 -1.36 0.65
C LEU A 90 20.91 -2.68 0.64
N HIS A 91 20.21 -2.95 -0.46
CA HIS A 91 19.34 -4.10 -0.63
C HIS A 91 19.68 -4.95 -1.87
N ASP A 92 20.92 -4.87 -2.36
CA ASP A 92 21.37 -5.65 -3.52
C ASP A 92 21.19 -7.16 -3.32
N GLY A 93 20.63 -7.81 -4.33
CA GLY A 93 20.29 -9.23 -4.38
C GLY A 93 19.07 -9.61 -3.53
N ARG A 94 18.34 -8.64 -2.98
CA ARG A 94 17.31 -8.89 -1.97
C ARG A 94 15.90 -8.60 -2.46
N TRP A 95 14.99 -9.37 -1.88
CA TRP A 95 13.55 -9.16 -1.95
C TRP A 95 13.08 -8.54 -0.64
N VAL A 96 12.77 -7.24 -0.67
CA VAL A 96 12.41 -6.44 0.51
C VAL A 96 10.90 -6.32 0.57
N TYR A 97 10.31 -6.80 1.66
CA TYR A 97 8.88 -6.58 1.94
C TYR A 97 8.75 -5.36 2.84
N VAL A 98 7.91 -4.42 2.42
CA VAL A 98 7.65 -3.18 3.18
C VAL A 98 6.23 -3.26 3.70
N ASN A 99 6.09 -3.67 4.94
CA ASN A 99 4.83 -3.72 5.64
C ASN A 99 4.97 -2.93 6.94
N ALA A 100 4.05 -2.00 7.19
CA ALA A 100 4.09 -1.28 8.44
C ALA A 100 3.88 -2.26 9.61
N PRO A 101 4.59 -2.08 10.74
CA PRO A 101 4.42 -2.94 11.91
C PRO A 101 3.08 -2.69 12.60
N TYR A 102 2.43 -1.55 12.34
CA TYR A 102 1.16 -1.19 12.94
C TYR A 102 -0.03 -1.73 12.15
N ASP A 103 -1.04 -2.16 12.89
CA ASP A 103 -2.23 -2.82 12.36
C ASP A 103 -3.28 -1.78 11.92
N ALA A 104 -3.07 -1.15 10.76
CA ALA A 104 -3.95 -0.10 10.23
C ALA A 104 -4.74 -0.51 8.98
N ASP A 105 -6.00 -0.06 8.93
CA ASP A 105 -6.90 -0.12 7.78
C ASP A 105 -7.35 1.27 7.29
N LEU A 106 -8.18 1.29 6.24
CA LEU A 106 -8.73 2.52 5.65
C LEU A 106 -9.51 3.37 6.65
N SER A 107 -10.18 2.74 7.61
CA SER A 107 -10.97 3.44 8.60
C SER A 107 -10.10 4.09 9.65
N ASP A 108 -8.96 3.50 10.00
CA ASP A 108 -7.99 4.10 10.93
C ASP A 108 -7.42 5.40 10.36
N VAL A 109 -7.07 5.40 9.06
CA VAL A 109 -6.69 6.62 8.34
C VAL A 109 -7.83 7.65 8.35
N GLY A 110 -9.06 7.23 8.03
CA GLY A 110 -10.22 8.13 8.02
C GLY A 110 -10.53 8.74 9.39
N LEU A 111 -10.50 7.94 10.45
CA LEU A 111 -10.69 8.38 11.83
C LEU A 111 -9.60 9.36 12.26
N GLU A 112 -8.36 9.09 11.88
CA GLU A 112 -7.23 9.97 12.20
C GLU A 112 -7.33 11.32 11.46
N ILE A 113 -7.78 11.33 10.20
CA ILE A 113 -8.12 12.59 9.49
C ILE A 113 -9.19 13.37 10.28
N CYS A 114 -10.26 12.70 10.70
CA CYS A 114 -11.33 13.36 11.45
C CYS A 114 -10.85 13.93 12.78
N ARG A 115 -9.99 13.19 13.50
CA ARG A 115 -9.37 13.64 14.74
C ARG A 115 -8.55 14.91 14.51
N GLN A 116 -7.67 14.91 13.51
CA GLN A 116 -6.82 16.06 13.17
C GLN A 116 -7.63 17.27 12.69
N GLU A 117 -8.73 17.05 11.95
CA GLU A 117 -9.66 18.12 11.53
C GLU A 117 -10.71 18.50 12.61
N ARG A 118 -10.64 17.94 13.83
CA ARG A 118 -11.60 18.17 14.93
C ARG A 118 -13.06 17.88 14.55
N ARG A 119 -13.29 16.87 13.71
CA ARG A 119 -14.60 16.42 13.26
C ARG A 119 -15.03 15.15 13.99
N ARG A 120 -16.34 15.02 14.22
CA ARG A 120 -16.92 13.73 14.63
C ARG A 120 -17.11 12.87 13.39
N CYS A 121 -16.64 11.62 13.46
CA CYS A 121 -16.80 10.67 12.38
C CYS A 121 -17.46 9.38 12.82
N ARG A 122 -18.29 8.84 11.94
CA ARG A 122 -18.92 7.53 12.11
C ARG A 122 -18.21 6.52 11.21
N LYS A 123 -17.81 5.39 11.79
CA LYS A 123 -17.26 4.26 11.03
C LYS A 123 -18.38 3.59 10.23
N ILE A 124 -18.16 3.41 8.93
CA ILE A 124 -19.08 2.73 8.02
C ILE A 124 -18.35 1.54 7.41
N ASN A 125 -18.93 0.35 7.54
CA ASN A 125 -18.41 -0.84 6.89
C ASN A 125 -18.91 -0.90 5.43
N ILE A 126 -17.98 -0.75 4.49
CA ILE A 126 -18.23 -0.82 3.05
C ILE A 126 -17.76 -2.15 2.44
N GLY A 127 -17.40 -3.14 3.26
CA GLY A 127 -16.89 -4.43 2.79
C GLY A 127 -17.82 -5.15 1.83
N TRP A 128 -19.14 -5.06 2.04
CA TRP A 128 -20.15 -5.63 1.15
C TRP A 128 -20.20 -4.91 -0.21
N ALA A 129 -20.14 -3.58 -0.22
CA ALA A 129 -20.19 -2.76 -1.43
C ALA A 129 -18.92 -2.93 -2.27
N VAL A 130 -17.76 -3.01 -1.63
CA VAL A 130 -16.49 -3.34 -2.28
C VAL A 130 -16.51 -4.76 -2.85
N SER A 131 -17.11 -5.71 -2.12
CA SER A 131 -17.29 -7.08 -2.61
C SER A 131 -18.19 -7.14 -3.84
N LEU A 132 -19.24 -6.30 -3.91
CA LEU A 132 -20.14 -6.23 -5.05
C LEU A 132 -19.46 -5.54 -6.26
N LEU A 133 -18.87 -4.36 -6.06
CA LEU A 133 -18.29 -3.54 -7.14
C LEU A 133 -16.99 -4.12 -7.70
N GLY A 134 -16.16 -4.75 -6.87
CA GLY A 134 -14.97 -5.45 -7.33
C GLY A 134 -15.25 -6.85 -7.90
N ALA A 135 -16.51 -7.23 -8.15
CA ALA A 135 -16.84 -8.43 -8.92
C ALA A 135 -16.66 -8.23 -10.43
N LEU A 136 -16.57 -6.97 -10.86
CA LEU A 136 -16.33 -6.60 -12.25
C LEU A 136 -14.81 -6.59 -12.53
N PRO A 137 -14.29 -7.46 -13.42
CA PRO A 137 -12.86 -7.64 -13.68
C PRO A 137 -12.16 -6.39 -14.25
N SER A 138 -12.92 -5.50 -14.89
CA SER A 138 -12.44 -4.28 -15.54
C SER A 138 -12.47 -3.03 -14.64
N SER A 139 -12.92 -3.14 -13.38
CA SER A 139 -12.99 -1.99 -12.48
C SER A 139 -11.63 -1.66 -11.85
N SER A 140 -11.31 -0.38 -11.71
CA SER A 140 -10.16 0.08 -10.89
C SER A 140 -10.27 -0.35 -9.42
N LEU A 141 -11.48 -0.70 -8.99
CA LEU A 141 -11.82 -1.24 -7.67
C LEU A 141 -11.57 -2.76 -7.56
N PHE A 142 -11.32 -3.48 -8.65
CA PHE A 142 -10.96 -4.90 -8.63
C PHE A 142 -9.65 -5.13 -7.87
N ILE A 143 -8.63 -4.31 -8.14
CA ILE A 143 -7.35 -4.36 -7.45
C ILE A 143 -7.53 -4.02 -5.96
N ALA A 144 -8.33 -2.99 -5.65
CA ALA A 144 -8.67 -2.64 -4.27
C ALA A 144 -9.38 -3.81 -3.57
N ARG A 145 -10.44 -4.41 -4.14
CA ARG A 145 -11.11 -5.59 -3.56
C ARG A 145 -10.14 -6.75 -3.33
N ARG A 146 -9.24 -7.00 -4.27
CA ARG A 146 -8.27 -8.09 -4.18
C ARG A 146 -7.28 -7.85 -3.04
N MET A 147 -6.69 -6.65 -2.97
CA MET A 147 -5.79 -6.26 -1.89
C MET A 147 -6.51 -6.28 -0.54
N LEU A 148 -7.80 -5.94 -0.52
CA LEU A 148 -8.62 -5.95 0.68
C LEU A 148 -8.96 -7.37 1.17
N ARG A 149 -9.07 -8.35 0.26
CA ARG A 149 -9.32 -9.76 0.60
C ARG A 149 -8.07 -10.54 0.99
N THR A 150 -6.89 -10.10 0.54
CA THR A 150 -5.64 -10.75 0.91
C THR A 150 -5.21 -10.26 2.30
N ASN A 151 -5.57 -10.99 3.35
CA ASN A 151 -5.00 -10.85 4.70
C ASN A 151 -3.53 -11.31 4.77
N TYR A 152 -2.86 -11.45 3.63
CA TYR A 152 -1.51 -11.98 3.57
C TYR A 152 -0.53 -10.89 4.01
N ARG A 153 -0.10 -10.97 5.27
CA ARG A 153 0.95 -10.12 5.84
C ARG A 153 2.30 -10.75 5.60
N PHE A 154 3.16 -10.07 4.87
CA PHE A 154 4.60 -10.37 4.93
C PHE A 154 5.17 -9.65 6.13
N ALA A 155 5.94 -10.38 6.95
CA ALA A 155 6.85 -9.72 7.87
C ALA A 155 7.85 -8.90 7.03
N SER A 156 8.12 -7.67 7.46
CA SER A 156 9.13 -6.84 6.81
C SER A 156 10.48 -7.58 6.85
N LYS A 157 11.06 -7.81 5.68
CA LYS A 157 12.30 -8.57 5.53
C LYS A 157 13.42 -7.61 5.15
N TYR A 158 14.56 -7.72 5.84
CA TYR A 158 15.75 -6.86 5.65
C TYR A 158 15.58 -5.40 6.11
N LEU A 159 14.56 -5.12 6.92
CA LEU A 159 14.24 -3.78 7.46
C LEU A 159 14.28 -3.76 9.00
N GLY A 160 15.17 -4.52 9.63
CA GLY A 160 15.18 -4.73 11.10
C GLY A 160 15.31 -3.43 11.91
N ASP A 161 16.16 -2.51 11.45
CA ASP A 161 16.39 -1.22 12.11
C ASP A 161 15.56 -0.07 11.50
N PHE A 162 14.71 -0.36 10.51
CA PHE A 162 13.94 0.66 9.81
C PHE A 162 12.84 1.20 10.73
N ARG A 163 12.88 2.52 10.97
CA ARG A 163 11.86 3.22 11.76
C ARG A 163 10.72 3.68 10.85
N PHE A 164 9.59 2.99 10.94
CA PHE A 164 8.36 3.35 10.24
C PHE A 164 7.73 4.62 10.82
N THR A 165 7.09 5.41 9.95
CA THR A 165 6.39 6.63 10.35
C THR A 165 5.11 6.25 11.09
N GLY A 166 4.81 6.89 12.22
CA GLY A 166 3.57 6.66 12.96
C GLY A 166 2.33 7.09 12.16
N LEU A 167 1.17 6.47 12.42
CA LEU A 167 -0.07 6.77 11.68
C LEU A 167 -0.45 8.26 11.74
N GLU A 168 -0.33 8.89 12.91
CA GLU A 168 -0.62 10.32 13.10
C GLU A 168 0.24 11.21 12.19
N GLU A 169 1.56 10.98 12.20
CA GLU A 169 2.53 11.74 11.39
C GLU A 169 2.31 11.48 9.89
N ALA A 170 2.08 10.22 9.51
CA ALA A 170 1.77 9.83 8.13
C ALA A 170 0.51 10.52 7.61
N VAL A 171 -0.55 10.59 8.43
CA VAL A 171 -1.80 11.27 8.09
C VAL A 171 -1.59 12.79 8.02
N SER A 172 -0.81 13.37 8.93
CA SER A 172 -0.47 14.79 8.89
C SER A 172 0.26 15.17 7.60
N SER A 173 1.25 14.36 7.20
CA SER A 173 1.96 14.52 5.92
C SER A 173 1.03 14.39 4.72
N PHE A 174 0.13 13.40 4.73
CA PHE A 174 -0.88 13.23 3.69
C PHE A 174 -1.81 14.45 3.57
N LEU A 175 -2.31 14.98 4.69
CA LEU A 175 -3.19 16.15 4.71
C LEU A 175 -2.49 17.40 4.19
N ARG A 176 -1.20 17.59 4.52
CA ARG A 176 -0.38 18.70 4.00
C ARG A 176 -0.26 18.63 2.49
N TRP A 177 0.14 17.46 1.96
CA TRP A 177 0.19 17.23 0.52
C TRP A 177 -1.17 17.44 -0.16
N ALA A 178 -2.25 16.97 0.45
CA ALA A 178 -3.60 17.14 -0.09
C ALA A 178 -4.07 18.61 -0.09
N ALA A 179 -3.52 19.46 0.78
CA ALA A 179 -3.81 20.89 0.83
C ALA A 179 -3.03 21.69 -0.23
N GLU A 180 -1.79 21.28 -0.54
CA GLU A 180 -0.96 21.88 -1.59
C GLU A 180 -1.48 21.58 -3.01
N GLY A 181 -2.32 20.54 -3.14
CA GLY A 181 -2.80 20.05 -4.43
C GLY A 181 -1.72 19.26 -5.18
N PRO A 182 -2.08 18.38 -6.12
CA PRO A 182 -1.09 17.79 -7.00
C PRO A 182 -0.47 18.94 -7.81
N SER A 183 0.80 19.27 -7.53
CA SER A 183 1.57 20.15 -8.40
C SER A 183 1.57 19.54 -9.80
N PRO A 184 1.22 20.32 -10.85
CA PRO A 184 1.16 19.82 -12.23
C PRO A 184 2.51 19.28 -12.71
#